data_AF-A0A1B4PLQ4-F1
#
_entry.id   AF-A0A1B4PLQ4-F1
#
_cell.length_a   1.000
_cell.length_b   1.000
_cell.length_c   1.000
_cell.angle_alpha   90.00
_cell.angle_beta   90.00
_cell.angle_gamma   90.00
#
_symmetry.space_group_name_H-M   'P 1'
#
loop_
_entity.id
_entity.type
_entity.pdbx_description
1 polymer ?
#
loop_
_entity_poly.entity_id
_entity_poly.type
_entity_poly.pdbx_seq_one_letter_code
_entity_poly.pdbx_strand_id
1 'polypeptide(L)'
;MAGSDEFGSLMQRIPARRLAGKMIRLECEISTKRVQQWAGMWLRADNSDGYSVFFDNMSGRPIRGSIGWTRYNIDTIIPLEAEWLNFGIVLVGRGEMWADNFRLLEAVGSAWKDVSMR
;
A
#
# COMPACT_ATOMS: atom_id res chain seq x y z
N MET A 1 19.61 -16.91 -5.84
CA MET A 1 18.32 -17.10 -5.15
C MET A 1 18.23 -16.01 -4.12
N ALA A 2 17.09 -15.33 -4.01
CA ALA A 2 16.94 -14.25 -3.05
C ALA A 2 17.17 -14.73 -1.61
N GLY A 3 18.02 -14.02 -0.85
CA GLY A 3 18.27 -14.26 0.57
C GLY A 3 17.00 -14.16 1.42
N SER A 4 17.06 -14.57 2.69
CA SER A 4 15.88 -14.51 3.58
C SER A 4 15.30 -13.09 3.63
N ASP A 5 16.13 -12.07 3.66
CA ASP A 5 15.72 -10.67 3.90
C ASP A 5 15.58 -9.84 2.63
N GLU A 6 15.73 -10.46 1.46
CA GLU A 6 15.48 -9.79 0.19
C GLU A 6 13.98 -9.60 -0.04
N PHE A 7 13.63 -8.52 -0.73
CA PHE A 7 12.25 -8.20 -1.06
C PHE A 7 12.10 -7.76 -2.51
N GLY A 8 10.90 -7.98 -3.04
CA GLY A 8 10.44 -7.41 -4.30
C GLY A 8 9.27 -6.47 -4.06
N SER A 9 9.17 -5.40 -4.85
CA SER A 9 8.03 -4.49 -4.82
C SER A 9 7.65 -4.00 -6.21
N LEU A 10 6.35 -3.84 -6.44
CA LEU A 10 5.77 -3.09 -7.55
C LEU A 10 5.03 -1.88 -6.96
N MET A 11 5.23 -0.69 -7.52
CA MET A 11 4.72 0.55 -6.92
C MET A 11 4.32 1.60 -7.94
N GLN A 12 3.46 2.51 -7.48
CA GLN A 12 3.10 3.76 -8.13
C GLN A 12 3.40 4.93 -7.19
N ARG A 13 3.73 6.09 -7.77
CA ARG A 13 3.88 7.37 -7.07
C ARG A 13 2.96 8.41 -7.68
N ILE A 14 2.30 9.21 -6.84
CA ILE A 14 1.39 10.29 -7.25
C ILE A 14 1.58 11.54 -6.38
N PRO A 15 1.22 12.74 -6.88
CA PRO A 15 1.14 13.93 -6.05
C PRO A 15 0.07 13.78 -4.96
N ALA A 16 0.41 14.15 -3.72
CA ALA A 16 -0.47 14.05 -2.56
C ALA A 16 -1.24 15.34 -2.24
N ARG A 17 -0.94 16.47 -2.90
CA ARG A 17 -1.51 17.79 -2.56
C ARG A 17 -3.05 17.83 -2.44
N ARG A 18 -3.78 17.05 -3.26
CA ARG A 18 -5.26 16.97 -3.19
C ARG A 18 -5.79 16.03 -2.11
N LEU A 19 -4.92 15.22 -1.52
CA LEU A 19 -5.23 14.21 -0.49
C LEU A 19 -4.70 14.61 0.89
N ALA A 20 -3.78 15.57 0.98
CA ALA A 20 -3.27 16.09 2.24
C ALA A 20 -4.42 16.49 3.19
N GLY A 21 -4.38 15.98 4.42
CA GLY A 21 -5.42 16.15 5.43
C GLY A 21 -6.69 15.30 5.24
N LYS A 22 -6.81 14.56 4.14
CA LYS A 22 -7.97 13.69 3.89
C LYS A 22 -7.76 12.29 4.44
N MET A 23 -8.87 11.68 4.86
CA MET A 23 -8.93 10.24 5.08
C MET A 23 -8.99 9.53 3.73
N ILE A 24 -8.09 8.57 3.54
CA ILE A 24 -7.99 7.75 2.34
C ILE A 24 -8.07 6.27 2.69
N ARG A 25 -8.31 5.45 1.66
CA ARG A 25 -8.17 4.01 1.68
C ARG A 25 -7.35 3.57 0.48
N LEU A 26 -6.26 2.85 0.73
CA LEU A 26 -5.62 2.01 -0.27
C LEU A 26 -6.24 0.61 -0.18
N GLU A 27 -6.77 0.10 -1.29
CA GLU A 27 -7.44 -1.20 -1.34
C GLU A 27 -6.87 -2.06 -2.48
N CYS A 28 -6.74 -3.36 -2.23
CA CYS A 28 -6.32 -4.34 -3.24
C CYS A 28 -6.82 -5.74 -2.88
N GLU A 29 -7.03 -6.58 -3.88
CA GLU A 29 -7.17 -8.02 -3.72
C GLU A 29 -5.82 -8.71 -3.91
N ILE A 30 -5.40 -9.51 -2.94
CA ILE A 30 -4.11 -10.20 -2.94
C ILE A 30 -4.34 -11.71 -2.87
N SER A 31 -3.60 -12.46 -3.67
CA SER A 31 -3.41 -13.90 -3.53
C SER A 31 -1.93 -14.21 -3.37
N THR A 32 -1.61 -15.23 -2.58
CA THR A 32 -0.23 -15.64 -2.34
C THR A 32 -0.08 -17.15 -2.44
N LYS A 33 1.16 -17.59 -2.70
CA LYS A 33 1.53 -19.00 -2.71
C LYS A 33 2.88 -19.18 -2.03
N ARG A 34 2.90 -20.01 -0.99
CA ARG A 34 4.11 -20.42 -0.25
C ARG A 34 4.97 -19.24 0.23
N VAL A 35 4.35 -18.14 0.65
CA VAL A 35 5.06 -16.99 1.23
C VAL A 35 5.64 -17.38 2.59
N GLN A 36 6.98 -17.36 2.69
CA GLN A 36 7.69 -17.84 3.88
C GLN A 36 7.87 -16.77 4.95
N GLN A 37 8.17 -15.52 4.57
CA GLN A 37 8.30 -14.42 5.52
C GLN A 37 7.00 -13.64 5.61
N TRP A 38 6.73 -12.76 4.63
CA TRP A 38 5.49 -12.02 4.55
C TRP A 38 5.30 -11.32 3.20
N ALA A 39 4.04 -11.04 2.89
CA ALA A 39 3.62 -10.17 1.80
C ALA A 39 2.59 -9.16 2.31
N GLY A 40 2.38 -8.08 1.56
CA GLY A 40 1.39 -7.07 1.91
C GLY A 40 1.36 -5.90 0.93
N MET A 41 0.43 -4.97 1.17
CA MET A 41 0.50 -3.64 0.58
C MET A 41 1.43 -2.75 1.39
N TRP A 42 1.84 -1.64 0.78
CA TRP A 42 2.48 -0.55 1.50
C TRP A 42 2.04 0.81 0.97
N LEU A 43 2.13 1.79 1.86
CA LEU A 43 1.78 3.18 1.65
C LEU A 43 2.79 4.07 2.39
N ARG A 44 3.36 5.04 1.69
CA ARG A 44 4.30 6.02 2.23
C ARG A 44 3.94 7.42 1.75
N ALA A 45 3.90 8.39 2.64
CA ALA A 45 3.81 9.80 2.27
C ALA A 45 5.17 10.48 2.51
N ASP A 46 5.65 11.23 1.50
CA ASP A 46 6.88 12.02 1.59
C ASP A 46 6.52 13.52 1.57
N ASN A 47 7.21 14.34 2.36
CA ASN A 47 7.09 15.81 2.31
C ASN A 47 7.97 16.43 1.21
N SER A 48 7.99 17.77 1.12
CA SER A 48 8.75 18.52 0.11
C SER A 48 10.26 18.30 0.17
N ASP A 49 10.77 18.01 1.37
CA ASP A 49 12.20 17.77 1.60
C ASP A 49 12.60 16.30 1.31
N GLY A 50 11.63 15.48 0.92
CA GLY A 50 11.82 14.06 0.64
C GLY A 50 11.81 13.15 1.87
N TYR A 51 11.49 13.68 3.06
CA TYR A 51 11.36 12.88 4.27
C TYR A 51 10.02 12.15 4.31
N SER A 52 10.06 10.88 4.71
CA SER A 52 8.87 10.08 4.96
C SER A 52 8.14 10.62 6.20
N VAL A 53 6.93 11.13 6.02
CA VAL A 53 6.06 11.65 7.09
C VAL A 53 4.96 10.67 7.49
N PHE A 54 4.75 9.62 6.70
CA PHE A 54 3.89 8.49 7.03
C PHE A 54 4.42 7.22 6.36
N PHE A 55 4.35 6.08 7.05
CA PHE A 55 4.67 4.79 6.44
C PHE A 55 3.88 3.66 7.10
N ASP A 56 3.22 2.86 6.27
CA ASP A 56 2.61 1.59 6.65
C ASP A 56 2.88 0.57 5.55
N ASN A 57 3.50 -0.56 5.89
CA ASN A 57 3.82 -1.63 4.96
C ASN A 57 3.15 -2.96 5.31
N MET A 58 2.12 -2.93 6.16
CA MET A 58 1.44 -4.13 6.65
C MET A 58 2.33 -5.16 7.37
N SER A 59 3.59 -4.87 7.72
CA SER A 59 4.47 -5.85 8.40
C SER A 59 3.94 -6.29 9.77
N GLY A 60 3.20 -5.43 10.47
CA GLY A 60 2.47 -5.77 11.71
C GLY A 60 1.21 -6.61 11.49
N ARG A 61 0.78 -6.79 10.24
CA ARG A 61 -0.38 -7.58 9.80
C ARG A 61 -0.03 -8.41 8.54
N PRO A 62 1.00 -9.28 8.64
CA PRO A 62 1.62 -9.89 7.48
C PRO A 62 0.74 -10.96 6.84
N ILE A 63 0.76 -11.04 5.51
CA ILE A 63 0.18 -12.16 4.76
C ILE A 63 1.23 -13.26 4.63
N ARG A 64 0.91 -14.49 5.02
CA ARG A 64 1.83 -15.64 5.00
C ARG A 64 1.20 -16.87 4.36
N GLY A 65 2.05 -17.80 3.93
CA GLY A 65 1.62 -19.08 3.38
C GLY A 65 0.99 -18.93 1.99
N SER A 66 -0.06 -19.72 1.75
CA SER A 66 -0.85 -19.68 0.52
C SER A 66 -2.26 -19.22 0.85
N ILE A 67 -2.69 -18.11 0.27
CA ILE A 67 -4.06 -17.60 0.42
C ILE A 67 -4.70 -17.39 -0.95
N GLY A 68 -6.00 -17.71 -1.05
CA GLY A 68 -6.81 -17.29 -2.18
C GLY A 68 -6.99 -15.78 -2.22
N TRP A 69 -7.54 -15.27 -3.33
CA TRP A 69 -7.85 -13.86 -3.49
C TRP A 69 -8.65 -13.32 -2.30
N THR A 70 -8.03 -12.40 -1.57
CA THR A 70 -8.58 -11.79 -0.37
C THR A 70 -8.39 -10.29 -0.45
N ARG A 71 -9.40 -9.52 -0.06
CA ARG A 71 -9.34 -8.05 -0.05
C ARG A 71 -8.65 -7.53 1.19
N TYR A 72 -7.75 -6.57 1.01
CA TYR A 72 -7.03 -5.89 2.08
C TYR A 72 -7.15 -4.36 1.91
N ASN A 73 -7.01 -3.64 3.02
CA ASN A 73 -6.98 -2.17 3.02
C ASN A 73 -5.89 -1.58 3.94
N ILE A 74 -5.45 -0.37 3.60
CA ILE A 74 -4.77 0.56 4.51
C ILE A 74 -5.64 1.83 4.55
N ASP A 75 -6.23 2.08 5.71
CA ASP A 75 -7.01 3.30 5.97
C ASP A 75 -6.16 4.26 6.78
N THR A 76 -6.03 5.50 6.33
CA THR A 76 -5.22 6.50 7.03
C THR A 76 -5.63 7.93 6.68
N ILE A 77 -5.27 8.88 7.54
CA ILE A 77 -5.31 10.30 7.22
C ILE A 77 -3.94 10.69 6.67
N ILE A 78 -3.91 11.30 5.49
CA ILE A 78 -2.66 11.78 4.89
C ILE A 78 -2.16 13.02 5.65
N PRO A 79 -0.90 13.06 6.11
CA PRO A 79 -0.34 14.26 6.73
C PRO A 79 -0.49 15.51 5.86
N LEU A 80 -0.69 16.68 6.48
CA LEU A 80 -0.92 17.93 5.75
C LEU A 80 0.29 18.36 4.92
N GLU A 81 1.48 18.01 5.39
CA GLU A 81 2.78 18.28 4.78
C GLU A 81 3.15 17.28 3.66
N ALA A 82 2.28 16.31 3.36
CA ALA A 82 2.55 15.32 2.32
C ALA A 82 2.52 15.95 0.91
N GLU A 83 3.62 15.80 0.17
CA GLU A 83 3.71 16.20 -1.23
C GLU A 83 3.57 15.02 -2.18
N TRP A 84 4.04 13.84 -1.76
CA TRP A 84 4.03 12.63 -2.58
C TRP A 84 3.45 11.46 -1.83
N LEU A 85 2.64 10.67 -2.53
CA LEU A 85 2.14 9.39 -2.05
C LEU A 85 2.77 8.28 -2.89
N ASN A 86 3.40 7.33 -2.22
CA ASN A 86 4.00 6.15 -2.82
C ASN A 86 3.28 4.93 -2.25
N PHE A 87 2.85 4.01 -3.11
CA PHE A 87 2.14 2.85 -2.65
C PHE A 87 2.30 1.68 -3.61
N GLY A 88 2.02 0.49 -3.12
CA GLY A 88 2.07 -0.71 -3.93
C GLY A 88 2.01 -1.97 -3.09
N ILE A 89 2.69 -3.00 -3.58
CA ILE A 89 2.77 -4.31 -2.94
C ILE A 89 4.22 -4.67 -2.67
N VAL A 90 4.43 -5.48 -1.64
CA VAL A 90 5.74 -5.97 -1.23
C VAL A 90 5.66 -7.45 -0.89
N LEU A 91 6.66 -8.19 -1.35
CA LEU A 91 6.90 -9.58 -0.96
C LEU A 91 8.31 -9.66 -0.39
N VAL A 92 8.42 -10.14 0.84
CA VAL A 92 9.70 -10.38 1.52
C VAL A 92 9.95 -11.88 1.58
N GLY A 93 11.18 -12.28 1.26
CA GLY A 93 11.60 -13.67 1.20
C GLY A 93 10.96 -14.46 0.06
N ARG A 94 11.00 -15.79 0.18
CA ARG A 94 10.51 -16.70 -0.87
C ARG A 94 8.98 -16.79 -0.87
N GLY A 95 8.43 -16.88 -2.08
CA GLY A 95 7.00 -17.06 -2.32
C GLY A 95 6.60 -16.46 -3.66
N GLU A 96 5.30 -16.48 -3.93
CA GLU A 96 4.69 -15.81 -5.06
C GLU A 96 3.52 -14.96 -4.52
N MET A 97 3.30 -13.79 -5.10
CA MET A 97 2.19 -12.89 -4.79
C MET A 97 1.61 -12.36 -6.10
N TRP A 98 0.29 -12.29 -6.16
CA TRP A 98 -0.45 -11.58 -7.19
C TRP A 98 -1.36 -10.55 -6.53
N ALA A 99 -1.58 -9.45 -7.23
CA ALA A 99 -2.41 -8.34 -6.79
C ALA A 99 -3.31 -7.92 -7.95
N ASP A 100 -4.57 -7.65 -7.65
CA ASP A 100 -5.55 -7.14 -8.60
C ASP A 100 -6.49 -6.12 -7.91
N ASN A 101 -7.31 -5.42 -8.69
CA ASN A 101 -8.31 -4.47 -8.21
C ASN A 101 -7.71 -3.40 -7.27
N PHE A 102 -6.53 -2.88 -7.62
CA PHE A 102 -5.84 -1.83 -6.87
C PHE A 102 -6.61 -0.50 -6.97
N ARG A 103 -7.01 0.06 -5.83
CA ARG A 103 -7.79 1.30 -5.77
C ARG A 103 -7.25 2.22 -4.69
N LEU A 104 -7.23 3.51 -5.01
CA LEU A 104 -7.02 4.58 -4.05
C LEU A 104 -8.32 5.37 -3.93
N LEU A 105 -8.86 5.44 -2.72
CA LEU A 105 -10.15 6.04 -2.41
C LEU A 105 -9.99 7.19 -1.42
N GLU A 106 -10.81 8.24 -1.56
CA GLU A 106 -10.97 9.30 -0.56
C GLU A 106 -12.34 9.19 0.13
N ALA A 107 -12.38 9.51 1.43
CA ALA A 107 -13.64 9.58 2.16
C ALA A 107 -14.41 10.86 1.79
N VAL A 108 -15.70 10.72 1.47
CA VAL A 108 -16.63 11.82 1.18
C VAL A 108 -17.91 11.57 1.99
N GLY A 109 -18.06 12.27 3.11
CA GLY A 109 -19.12 11.98 4.07
C GLY A 109 -18.94 10.58 4.67
N SER A 110 -19.95 9.71 4.51
CA SER A 110 -19.90 8.31 4.93
C SER A 110 -19.50 7.33 3.81
N ALA A 111 -19.16 7.83 2.62
CA ALA A 111 -18.85 7.02 1.44
C ALA A 111 -17.37 7.11 1.03
N TRP A 112 -16.92 6.11 0.25
CA TRP A 112 -15.62 6.10 -0.40
C TRP A 112 -15.76 6.41 -1.89
N LYS A 113 -14.87 7.25 -2.43
CA LYS A 113 -14.85 7.62 -3.84
C LYS A 113 -13.46 7.41 -4.43
N ASP A 114 -13.38 6.91 -5.66
CA ASP A 114 -12.10 6.78 -6.38
C ASP A 114 -11.39 8.12 -6.52
N VAL A 115 -10.10 8.12 -6.19
CA VAL A 115 -9.22 9.25 -6.45
C VAL A 115 -8.96 9.30 -7.96
N SER A 116 -9.60 10.25 -8.64
CA SER A 116 -9.32 10.50 -10.06
C SER A 116 -8.12 11.41 -10.23
N MET A 117 -7.13 10.97 -10.99
CA MET A 117 -5.99 11.79 -11.43
C MET A 117 -6.41 12.54 -12.70
N ARG A 118 -6.92 13.76 -12.54
CA ARG A 118 -7.16 14.74 -13.60
C ARG A 118 -6.36 16.00 -13.33
#